data_AF-A0A2U1D131-F1
#
_entry.id   AF-A0A2U1D131-F1
#
_cell.length_a   1.000
_cell.length_b   1.000
_cell.length_c   1.000
_cell.angle_alpha   90.00
_cell.angle_beta   90.00
_cell.angle_gamma   90.00
#
_symmetry.space_group_name_H-M   'P 1'
#
loop_
_entity.id
_entity.type
_entity.pdbx_description
1 polymer ?
#
loop_
_entity_poly.entity_id
_entity_poly.type
_entity_poly.pdbx_seq_one_letter_code
_entity_poly.pdbx_strand_id
1 'polypeptide(L)'
;MFCKGDYLADPHSPWQRAVNENTNGLLRQYMPKGTDLSMLSQEELDAIAFQLNSRPRKRLDFQTPLEVLMDLLNRSQDAPTGVH
;
A
#
# COMPACT_ATOMS: atom_id res chain seq x y z
N MET A 1 -13.90 13.95 17.29
CA MET A 1 -13.01 13.17 18.18
C MET A 1 -11.60 13.40 17.67
N PHE A 2 -10.84 14.25 18.37
CA PHE A 2 -9.51 14.68 17.91
C PHE A 2 -8.48 13.60 18.25
N CYS A 3 -8.08 12.82 17.26
CA CYS A 3 -6.83 12.05 17.32
C CYS A 3 -5.69 13.05 17.05
N LYS A 4 -5.06 13.58 18.10
CA LYS A 4 -3.78 14.28 17.95
C LYS A 4 -2.73 13.23 17.59
N GLY A 5 -2.38 13.16 16.30
CA GLY A 5 -1.25 12.36 15.79
C GLY A 5 -1.63 11.31 14.75
N ASP A 6 -2.87 10.81 14.75
CA ASP A 6 -3.30 9.73 13.87
C ASP A 6 -4.44 10.18 12.94
N TYR A 7 -4.27 9.93 11.63
CA TYR A 7 -5.31 10.17 10.63
C TYR A 7 -6.22 8.94 10.54
N LEU A 8 -7.44 9.04 11.05
CA LEU A 8 -8.48 8.02 10.92
C LEU A 8 -9.53 8.47 9.90
N ALA A 9 -10.16 7.49 9.24
CA ALA A 9 -11.33 7.77 8.43
C ALA A 9 -12.51 8.23 9.31
N ASP A 10 -13.21 9.26 8.86
CA ASP A 10 -14.41 9.79 9.50
C ASP A 10 -15.50 8.70 9.55
N PRO A 11 -16.29 8.64 10.64
CA PRO A 11 -17.45 7.76 10.71
C PRO A 11 -18.39 7.98 9.52
N HIS A 12 -18.90 6.89 8.95
CA HIS A 12 -19.78 6.91 7.78
C HIS A 12 -19.16 7.48 6.49
N SER A 13 -17.83 7.56 6.42
CA SER A 13 -17.08 8.01 5.23
C SER A 13 -16.30 6.87 4.55
N PRO A 14 -16.97 5.83 3.99
CA PRO A 14 -16.28 4.68 3.39
C PRO A 14 -15.36 5.07 2.22
N TRP A 15 -15.64 6.18 1.54
CA TRP A 15 -14.82 6.68 0.43
C TRP A 15 -13.37 7.03 0.84
N GLN A 16 -13.13 7.40 2.11
CA GLN A 16 -11.78 7.66 2.61
C GLN A 16 -10.93 6.38 2.72
N ARG A 17 -11.54 5.20 2.58
CA ARG A 17 -10.87 3.89 2.63
C ARG A 17 -10.83 3.15 1.30
N ALA A 18 -11.33 3.76 0.22
CA ALA A 18 -11.52 3.10 -1.07
C ALA A 18 -10.24 2.43 -1.62
N VAL A 19 -9.08 3.04 -1.38
CA VAL A 19 -7.79 2.47 -1.80
C VAL A 19 -7.43 1.23 -0.99
N ASN A 20 -7.59 1.29 0.34
CA ASN A 20 -7.27 0.17 1.22
C ASN A 20 -8.18 -1.04 0.94
N GLU A 21 -9.46 -0.79 0.65
CA GLU A 21 -10.41 -1.85 0.28
C GLU A 21 -10.02 -2.52 -1.05
N ASN A 22 -9.56 -1.73 -2.03
CA ASN A 22 -9.05 -2.27 -3.28
C ASN A 22 -7.80 -3.15 -3.06
N THR A 23 -6.83 -2.67 -2.27
CA THR A 23 -5.62 -3.43 -1.92
C THR A 23 -5.94 -4.72 -1.18
N ASN A 24 -6.86 -4.66 -0.20
CA ASN A 24 -7.30 -5.85 0.53
C ASN A 24 -8.00 -6.87 -0.39
N GLY A 25 -8.77 -6.40 -1.39
CA GLY A 25 -9.35 -7.29 -2.40
C GLY A 25 -8.31 -8.04 -3.21
N LEU A 26 -7.16 -7.42 -3.51
CA LEU A 26 -6.05 -8.04 -4.23
C LEU A 26 -5.29 -9.04 -3.36
N LEU A 27 -5.07 -8.71 -2.08
CA LEU A 27 -4.46 -9.62 -1.11
C LEU A 27 -5.26 -10.92 -0.98
N ARG A 28 -6.59 -10.85 -1.07
CA ARG A 28 -7.48 -12.03 -1.03
C ARG A 28 -7.31 -13.00 -2.20
N GLN A 29 -6.61 -12.61 -3.27
CA GLN A 29 -6.24 -13.52 -4.36
C GLN A 29 -5.13 -14.49 -3.94
N TYR A 30 -4.29 -14.08 -2.98
CA TYR A 30 -3.16 -14.87 -2.47
C TYR A 30 -3.45 -15.50 -1.10
N MET A 31 -4.20 -14.79 -0.26
CA MET A 31 -4.59 -15.23 1.09
C MET A 31 -6.12 -15.23 1.20
N PRO A 32 -6.79 -16.34 0.81
CA PRO A 32 -8.23 -16.49 0.97
C PRO A 32 -8.70 -16.17 2.40
N LYS A 33 -9.99 -15.83 2.53
CA LYS A 33 -10.55 -15.50 3.84
C LYS A 33 -10.41 -16.71 4.79
N GLY A 34 -9.80 -16.49 5.94
CA GLY A 34 -9.58 -17.54 6.95
C GLY A 34 -8.24 -18.27 6.81
N THR A 35 -7.35 -17.85 5.90
CA THR A 35 -5.95 -18.30 5.92
C THR A 35 -5.33 -17.96 7.27
N ASP A 36 -4.78 -18.97 7.93
CA ASP A 36 -3.95 -18.79 9.12
C ASP A 36 -2.60 -18.21 8.70
N LEU A 37 -2.36 -16.95 9.05
CA LEU A 37 -1.13 -16.25 8.72
C LEU A 37 0.09 -16.81 9.46
N SER A 38 -0.12 -17.51 10.59
CA SER A 38 0.98 -18.12 11.35
C SER A 38 1.64 -19.29 10.60
N MET A 39 0.93 -19.85 9.61
CA MET A 39 1.42 -20.92 8.75
C MET A 39 2.23 -20.41 7.57
N LEU A 40 2.20 -19.11 7.28
CA LEU A 40 2.98 -18.50 6.21
C LEU A 40 4.35 -18.07 6.74
N SER A 41 5.39 -18.52 6.05
CA SER A 41 6.75 -18.06 6.30
C SER A 41 6.92 -16.60 5.87
N GLN A 42 7.93 -15.93 6.43
CA GLN A 42 8.30 -14.58 6.01
C GLN A 42 8.62 -14.52 4.51
N GLU A 43 9.27 -15.55 3.98
CA GLU A 43 9.63 -15.66 2.56
C GLU A 43 8.39 -15.69 1.65
N GLU A 44 7.34 -16.42 2.05
CA GLU A 44 6.07 -16.45 1.32
C GLU A 44 5.36 -15.09 1.36
N LEU A 45 5.38 -14.41 2.51
CA LEU A 45 4.81 -13.07 2.64
C LEU A 45 5.57 -12.05 1.79
N ASP A 46 6.90 -12.13 1.76
CA ASP A 46 7.76 -11.27 0.94
C ASP A 46 7.52 -11.53 -0.55
N ALA A 47 7.36 -12.79 -0.95
CA ALA A 47 7.01 -13.15 -2.33
C ALA A 47 5.66 -12.58 -2.75
N ILE A 48 4.63 -12.64 -1.89
CA ILE A 48 3.32 -12.04 -2.16
C ILE A 48 3.43 -10.52 -2.24
N ALA A 49 4.18 -9.89 -1.33
CA ALA A 49 4.41 -8.45 -1.32
C ALA A 49 5.11 -8.00 -2.61
N PHE A 50 6.14 -8.72 -3.04
CA PHE A 50 6.84 -8.48 -4.29
C PHE A 50 5.89 -8.57 -5.48
N GLN A 51 5.11 -9.66 -5.58
CA GLN A 51 4.13 -9.82 -6.67
C GLN A 51 3.09 -8.69 -6.70
N LEU A 52 2.63 -8.20 -5.55
CA LEU A 52 1.68 -7.09 -5.49
C LEU A 52 2.29 -5.75 -5.89
N ASN A 53 3.54 -5.51 -5.50
CA ASN A 53 4.29 -4.29 -5.76
C ASN A 53 4.88 -4.22 -7.17
N SER A 54 5.11 -5.37 -7.81
CA SER A 54 5.54 -5.48 -9.20
C SER A 54 4.38 -5.60 -10.19
N ARG A 55 3.12 -5.59 -9.74
CA ARG A 55 1.95 -5.70 -10.61
C ARG A 55 1.55 -4.33 -11.18
N PRO A 56 1.51 -4.17 -12.52
CA PRO A 56 1.00 -2.97 -13.18
C PRO A 56 -0.39 -2.57 -12.70
N ARG A 57 -0.60 -1.27 -12.40
CA ARG A 57 -1.90 -0.74 -11.96
C ARG A 57 -2.42 0.28 -12.96
N LYS A 58 -3.66 0.10 -13.43
CA LYS A 58 -4.33 1.07 -14.31
C LYS A 58 -4.39 2.50 -13.72
N ARG A 59 -4.52 2.62 -12.39
CA ARG A 59 -4.51 3.93 -11.70
C ARG A 59 -3.15 4.63 -11.77
N LEU A 60 -2.07 3.89 -11.98
CA LEU A 60 -0.70 4.40 -12.10
C LEU A 60 -0.25 4.39 -13.57
N ASP A 61 -1.18 4.56 -14.52
CA ASP A 61 -0.88 4.49 -15.96
C ASP A 61 -0.14 3.22 -16.38
N PHE A 62 -0.50 2.10 -15.74
CA PHE A 62 0.12 0.79 -15.90
C PHE A 62 1.57 0.66 -15.40
N GLN A 63 2.08 1.65 -14.68
CA GLN A 63 3.29 1.49 -13.87
C GLN A 63 3.02 0.59 -12.65
N THR A 64 4.09 0.00 -12.14
CA THR A 64 4.07 -0.79 -10.90
C THR A 64 4.15 0.14 -9.68
N PRO A 65 3.54 -0.23 -8.55
CA PRO A 65 3.73 0.50 -7.29
C PRO A 65 5.19 0.69 -6.91
N LEU A 66 6.04 -0.30 -7.20
CA LEU A 66 7.47 -0.23 -6.92
C LEU A 66 8.17 0.87 -7.74
N GLU A 67 7.89 0.97 -9.05
CA GLU A 67 8.46 2.02 -9.91
C GLU A 67 8.04 3.41 -9.43
N VAL A 68 6.74 3.61 -9.19
CA VAL A 68 6.22 4.91 -8.72
C VAL A 68 6.83 5.30 -7.38
N LEU A 69 7.01 4.34 -6.47
CA LEU A 69 7.64 4.57 -5.19
C LEU A 69 9.10 4.99 -5.35
N MET A 70 9.87 4.30 -6.19
CA MET A 70 11.28 4.63 -6.45
C MET A 70 11.41 6.04 -7.06
N ASP A 71 10.54 6.38 -8.02
CA ASP A 71 10.51 7.72 -8.61
C ASP A 71 10.19 8.82 -7.59
N LEU A 72 9.23 8.56 -6.68
CA LEU A 72 8.89 9.49 -5.60
C LEU A 72 10.04 9.68 -4.62
N LEU A 73 10.70 8.59 -4.24
CA LEU A 73 11.86 8.65 -3.34
C LEU A 73 12.99 9.45 -3.98
N ASN A 74 13.32 9.20 -5.25
CA ASN A 74 14.34 9.97 -5.97
C ASN A 74 14.00 11.46 -5.98
N ARG A 75 12.76 11.84 -6.35
CA ARG A 75 12.31 13.24 -6.30
C ARG A 75 12.39 13.86 -4.91
N SER A 76 12.17 13.08 -3.85
CA SER A 76 12.26 13.58 -2.48
C SER A 76 13.70 13.84 -2.02
N GLN A 77 14.68 13.10 -2.57
CA GLN A 77 16.11 13.32 -2.28
C GLN A 77 16.67 14.52 -3.04
N ASP A 78 16.10 14.85 -4.20
CA ASP A 78 16.45 16.04 -4.99
C ASP A 78 15.84 17.34 -4.45
N ALA A 79 14.95 17.25 -3.47
CA ALA A 79 14.43 18.43 -2.79
C ALA A 79 15.53 19.03 -1.91
N PRO A 80 15.85 20.33 -2.03
CA PRO A 80 16.86 20.94 -1.18
C PRO A 80 16.45 20.78 0.29
N THR A 81 17.26 20.06 1.05
CA THR A 81 17.14 19.99 2.51
C THR A 81 17.41 21.38 3.07
N GLY A 82 16.34 22.15 3.32
CA GLY A 82 16.40 23.35 4.15
C GLY A 82 15.34 24.38 3.76
N VAL A 83 14.44 24.70 4.71
CA VAL A 83 14.51 25.94 5.51
C VAL A 83 13.71 25.70 6.80
N HIS A 84 14.41 25.43 7.90
CA HIS A 84 14.11 25.94 9.25
C HIS A 84 15.40 25.90 10.07
#